data_AF-A0A1H5S3W8-F1
#
_entry.id   AF-A0A1H5S3W8-F1
#
_cell.length_a   1.000
_cell.length_b   1.000
_cell.length_c   1.000
_cell.angle_alpha   90.00
_cell.angle_beta   90.00
_cell.angle_gamma   90.00
#
_symmetry.space_group_name_H-M   'P 1'
#
loop_
_entity.id
_entity.type
_entity.pdbx_description
1 polymer ?
#
loop_
_entity_poly.entity_id
_entity_poly.type
_entity_poly.pdbx_seq_one_letter_code
_entity_poly.pdbx_strand_id
1 'polypeptide(L)'
;MEIKADNNFYSGLKTQISELLPLGREHAGRAINTILVQTYWQIGRHIVEFEQSGKNKAEYGSELLDRLSRDLSMEFGKGFSRSNLFQIRQYYLKFPKIQTLSGQLNWSHYVEIIKSDQELEIGFYTKQCEKENWSVRELKRQMKSMLFHRIPISKDKMRYNSIYLTNNN
;
A
#
# COMPACT_ATOMS: atom_id res chain seq x y z
N MET A 1 -24.59 50.33 8.23
CA MET A 1 -24.84 49.11 7.41
C MET A 1 -23.55 48.48 6.88
N GLU A 2 -22.42 49.21 6.83
CA GLU A 2 -21.14 48.74 6.24
C GLU A 2 -20.41 47.63 7.03
N ILE A 3 -20.45 47.63 8.37
CA ILE A 3 -19.69 46.66 9.20
C ILE A 3 -20.16 45.19 8.99
N LYS A 4 -21.42 44.96 8.59
CA LYS A 4 -21.95 43.61 8.35
C LYS A 4 -21.52 43.04 6.99
N ALA A 5 -21.30 43.88 5.99
CA ALA A 5 -20.86 43.44 4.67
C ALA A 5 -19.41 42.94 4.71
N ASP A 6 -18.53 43.70 5.38
CA ASP A 6 -17.10 43.39 5.50
C ASP A 6 -16.84 42.09 6.28
N ASN A 7 -17.60 41.85 7.35
CA ASN A 7 -17.58 40.58 8.09
C ASN A 7 -18.02 39.38 7.23
N ASN A 8 -18.95 39.58 6.29
CA ASN A 8 -19.42 38.52 5.40
C ASN A 8 -18.34 38.16 4.36
N PHE A 9 -17.67 39.17 3.78
CA PHE A 9 -16.53 38.97 2.87
C PHE A 9 -15.36 38.25 3.55
N TYR A 10 -14.97 38.66 4.76
CA TYR A 10 -13.91 38.00 5.52
C TYR A 10 -14.25 36.55 5.86
N SER A 11 -15.50 36.29 6.27
CA SER A 11 -15.96 34.92 6.57
C SER A 11 -15.92 34.01 5.33
N GLY A 12 -16.31 34.54 4.16
CA GLY A 12 -16.19 33.83 2.88
C GLY A 12 -14.75 33.47 2.53
N LEU A 13 -13.83 34.45 2.64
CA LEU A 13 -12.39 34.21 2.43
C LEU A 13 -11.84 33.15 3.39
N LYS A 14 -12.19 33.25 4.68
CA LYS A 14 -11.76 32.28 5.70
C LYS A 14 -12.28 30.87 5.38
N THR A 15 -13.52 30.73 4.94
CA THR A 15 -14.10 29.44 4.53
C THR A 15 -13.34 28.87 3.33
N GLN A 16 -13.11 29.67 2.28
CA GLN A 16 -12.34 29.23 1.10
C GLN A 16 -10.94 28.75 1.46
N ILE A 17 -10.21 29.47 2.33
CA ILE A 17 -8.87 29.05 2.79
C ILE A 17 -8.96 27.76 3.64
N SER A 18 -9.97 27.68 4.50
CA SER A 18 -10.17 26.53 5.39
C SER A 18 -10.54 25.26 4.64
N GLU A 19 -11.18 25.38 3.46
CA GLU A 19 -11.47 24.27 2.55
C GLU A 19 -10.27 23.90 1.68
N LEU A 20 -9.49 24.89 1.24
CA LEU A 20 -8.33 24.68 0.36
C LEU A 20 -7.18 23.93 1.05
N LEU A 21 -6.89 24.25 2.32
CA LEU A 21 -5.76 23.65 3.05
C LEU A 21 -5.87 22.12 3.23
N PRO A 22 -7.02 21.56 3.67
CA PRO A 22 -7.21 20.12 3.75
C PRO A 22 -7.04 19.42 2.40
N LEU A 23 -7.61 19.99 1.33
CA LEU A 23 -7.51 19.43 -0.02
C LEU A 23 -6.05 19.34 -0.50
N GLY A 24 -5.28 20.42 -0.30
CA GLY A 24 -3.86 20.44 -0.64
C GLY A 24 -3.04 19.40 0.14
N ARG A 25 -3.31 19.27 1.45
CA ARG A 25 -2.66 18.26 2.31
C ARG A 25 -3.01 16.84 1.90
N GLU A 26 -4.27 16.60 1.55
CA GLU A 26 -4.73 15.30 1.08
C GLU A 26 -4.04 14.92 -0.24
N HIS A 27 -3.97 15.83 -1.20
CA HIS A 27 -3.29 15.61 -2.47
C HIS A 27 -1.80 15.31 -2.28
N ALA A 28 -1.10 16.10 -1.47
CA ALA A 28 0.30 15.85 -1.14
C ALA A 28 0.49 14.48 -0.47
N GLY A 29 -0.38 14.14 0.49
CA GLY A 29 -0.35 12.84 1.17
C GLY A 29 -0.56 11.67 0.22
N ARG A 30 -1.52 11.76 -0.71
CA ARG A 30 -1.75 10.74 -1.74
C ARG A 30 -0.53 10.56 -2.65
N ALA A 31 0.05 11.66 -3.13
CA ALA A 31 1.25 11.60 -3.97
C ALA A 31 2.43 10.94 -3.25
N ILE A 32 2.68 11.33 -1.98
CA ILE A 32 3.71 10.72 -1.14
C ILE A 32 3.46 9.23 -0.97
N ASN A 33 2.21 8.82 -0.69
CA ASN A 33 1.86 7.41 -0.53
C ASN A 33 2.14 6.60 -1.80
N THR A 34 1.73 7.12 -2.97
CA THR A 34 1.99 6.46 -4.26
C THR A 34 3.49 6.28 -4.50
N ILE A 35 4.27 7.34 -4.32
CA ILE A 35 5.73 7.30 -4.50
C ILE A 35 6.36 6.30 -3.52
N LEU A 36 5.98 6.35 -2.25
CA LEU A 36 6.53 5.46 -1.23
C LEU A 36 6.27 3.99 -1.55
N VAL A 37 5.05 3.66 -1.95
CA VAL A 37 4.65 2.30 -2.34
C VAL A 37 5.47 1.81 -3.54
N GLN A 38 5.65 2.66 -4.56
CA GLN A 38 6.48 2.33 -5.72
C GLN A 38 7.96 2.15 -5.35
N THR A 39 8.51 3.01 -4.50
CA THR A 39 9.89 2.90 -4.02
C THR A 39 10.10 1.61 -3.25
N TYR A 40 9.18 1.27 -2.33
CA TYR A 40 9.24 0.01 -1.60
C TYR A 40 9.10 -1.20 -2.52
N TRP A 41 8.27 -1.13 -3.58
CA TRP A 41 8.23 -2.18 -4.59
C TRP A 41 9.60 -2.40 -5.26
N GLN A 42 10.28 -1.32 -5.66
CA GLN A 42 11.61 -1.40 -6.28
C GLN A 42 12.67 -1.95 -5.32
N ILE A 43 12.64 -1.54 -4.05
CA ILE A 43 13.54 -2.09 -3.02
C ILE A 43 13.29 -3.59 -2.85
N GLY A 44 12.03 -4.02 -2.79
CA GLY A 44 11.68 -5.44 -2.72
C GLY A 44 12.17 -6.23 -3.93
N ARG A 45 12.07 -5.66 -5.13
CA ARG A 45 12.65 -6.23 -6.35
C ARG A 45 14.15 -6.43 -6.24
N HIS A 46 14.89 -5.39 -5.85
CA HIS A 46 16.34 -5.47 -5.70
C HIS A 46 16.77 -6.51 -4.65
N ILE A 47 16.06 -6.62 -3.52
CA ILE A 47 16.32 -7.65 -2.51
C ILE A 47 16.15 -9.05 -3.12
N VAL A 48 15.04 -9.30 -3.82
CA VAL A 48 14.75 -10.63 -4.39
C VAL A 48 15.70 -11.00 -5.54
N GLU A 49 16.01 -10.06 -6.44
CA GLU A 49 16.99 -10.27 -7.52
C GLU A 49 18.39 -10.60 -6.97
N PHE A 50 18.80 -9.90 -5.90
CA PHE A 50 20.07 -10.16 -5.23
C PHE A 50 20.09 -11.55 -4.58
N GLU A 51 19.02 -11.93 -3.88
CA GLU A 51 18.87 -13.28 -3.28
C GLU A 51 18.90 -14.40 -4.33
N GLN A 52 18.33 -14.18 -5.51
CA GLN A 52 18.31 -15.16 -6.60
C GLN A 52 19.68 -15.33 -7.28
N SER A 53 20.47 -14.26 -7.31
CA SER A 53 21.81 -14.25 -7.92
C SER A 53 22.87 -14.91 -7.03
N GLY A 54 22.65 -14.93 -5.70
CA GLY A 54 23.51 -15.63 -4.75
C GLY A 54 23.20 -17.13 -4.68
N LYS A 55 24.17 -17.99 -5.02
CA LYS A 55 24.02 -19.46 -5.10
C LYS A 55 23.62 -20.18 -3.78
N ASN A 56 23.44 -19.49 -2.66
CA ASN A 56 23.06 -20.06 -1.35
C ASN A 56 21.80 -19.39 -0.76
N LYS A 57 20.63 -19.95 -1.11
CA LYS A 57 19.29 -19.41 -0.79
C LYS A 57 18.90 -19.36 0.68
N ALA A 58 19.55 -20.12 1.56
CA ALA A 58 19.11 -20.28 2.96
C ALA A 58 19.94 -19.48 3.98
N GLU A 59 21.20 -19.17 3.67
CA GLU A 59 22.13 -18.53 4.61
C GLU A 59 22.15 -17.00 4.46
N TYR A 60 21.90 -16.51 3.24
CA TYR A 60 21.98 -15.08 2.94
C TYR A 60 20.73 -14.28 3.33
N GLY A 61 19.53 -14.88 3.31
CA GLY A 61 18.27 -14.13 3.42
C GLY A 61 18.07 -13.43 4.78
N SER A 62 18.33 -14.12 5.89
CA SER A 62 18.24 -13.51 7.23
C SER A 62 19.34 -12.48 7.45
N GLU A 63 20.59 -12.83 7.12
CA GLU A 63 21.76 -11.97 7.33
C GLU A 63 21.75 -10.73 6.41
N LEU A 64 21.21 -10.84 5.20
CA LEU A 64 21.03 -9.72 4.26
C LEU A 64 20.08 -8.67 4.84
N LEU A 65 18.90 -9.10 5.31
CA LEU A 65 17.93 -8.17 5.90
C LEU A 65 18.46 -7.53 7.19
N ASP A 66 19.28 -8.24 7.95
CA ASP A 66 19.95 -7.71 9.15
C ASP A 66 20.99 -6.64 8.77
N ARG A 67 21.82 -6.89 7.75
CA ARG A 67 22.79 -5.93 7.22
C ARG A 67 22.11 -4.69 6.64
N LEU A 68 21.15 -4.90 5.72
CA LEU A 68 20.36 -3.81 5.14
C LEU A 68 19.65 -2.98 6.21
N SER A 69 19.11 -3.63 7.24
CA SER A 69 18.44 -2.89 8.31
C SER A 69 19.39 -1.98 9.05
N ARG A 70 20.59 -2.48 9.38
CA ARG A 70 21.62 -1.69 10.06
C ARG A 70 22.10 -0.52 9.21
N ASP A 71 22.51 -0.81 7.98
CA ASP A 71 23.18 0.16 7.11
C ASP A 71 22.21 1.25 6.65
N LEU A 72 21.03 0.86 6.14
CA LEU A 72 20.02 1.82 5.66
C LEU A 72 19.35 2.60 6.81
N SER A 73 19.22 2.00 8.01
CA SER A 73 18.74 2.78 9.16
C SER A 73 19.77 3.79 9.63
N MET A 74 21.07 3.51 9.48
CA MET A 74 22.13 4.46 9.80
C MET A 74 22.18 5.61 8.79
N GLU A 75 21.97 5.31 7.51
CA GLU A 75 22.03 6.29 6.42
C GLU A 75 20.75 7.15 6.31
N PHE A 76 19.58 6.52 6.40
CA PHE A 76 18.29 7.17 6.11
C PHE A 76 17.33 7.23 7.31
N GLY A 77 17.62 6.53 8.40
CA GLY A 77 16.80 6.55 9.61
C GLY A 77 15.57 5.63 9.54
N LYS A 78 14.40 6.17 9.96
CA LYS A 78 13.17 5.38 10.12
C LYS A 78 12.68 4.84 8.79
N GLY A 79 12.13 3.62 8.81
CA GLY A 79 11.58 2.94 7.62
C GLY A 79 12.41 1.74 7.17
N PHE A 80 13.63 1.57 7.67
CA PHE A 80 14.51 0.45 7.31
C PHE A 80 14.71 -0.55 8.45
N SER A 81 13.71 -0.74 9.30
CA SER A 81 13.76 -1.84 10.27
C SER A 81 13.74 -3.18 9.55
N ARG A 82 14.37 -4.20 10.14
CA ARG A 82 14.38 -5.57 9.62
C ARG A 82 12.97 -6.08 9.28
N SER A 83 12.00 -5.78 10.15
CA SER A 83 10.60 -6.16 9.93
C SER A 83 9.99 -5.46 8.71
N ASN A 84 10.28 -4.17 8.51
CA ASN A 84 9.79 -3.46 7.34
C ASN A 84 10.46 -3.96 6.05
N LEU A 85 11.76 -4.24 6.07
CA LEU A 85 12.48 -4.81 4.92
C LEU A 85 11.96 -6.21 4.56
N PHE A 86 11.64 -7.02 5.56
CA PHE A 86 10.96 -8.30 5.34
C PHE A 86 9.60 -8.10 4.66
N GLN A 87 8.79 -7.14 5.12
CA GLN A 87 7.49 -6.82 4.51
C GLN A 87 7.66 -6.29 3.07
N ILE A 88 8.64 -5.43 2.82
CA ILE A 88 9.00 -4.92 1.49
C ILE A 88 9.35 -6.08 0.54
N ARG A 89 10.14 -7.05 1.01
CA ARG A 89 10.45 -8.26 0.26
C ARG A 89 9.20 -9.09 -0.03
N GLN A 90 8.35 -9.35 0.98
CA GLN A 90 7.10 -10.10 0.80
C GLN A 90 6.14 -9.40 -0.16
N TYR A 91 6.11 -8.08 -0.11
CA TYR A 91 5.29 -7.26 -0.97
C TYR A 91 5.66 -7.44 -2.44
N TYR A 92 6.94 -7.38 -2.80
CA TYR A 92 7.36 -7.66 -4.17
C TYR A 92 7.00 -9.07 -4.62
N LEU A 93 7.20 -10.08 -3.76
CA LEU A 93 6.87 -11.48 -4.08
C LEU A 93 5.37 -11.70 -4.33
N LYS A 94 4.49 -11.00 -3.59
CA LYS A 94 3.03 -11.12 -3.73
C LYS A 94 2.45 -10.19 -4.82
N PHE A 95 3.18 -9.16 -5.22
CA PHE A 95 2.79 -8.21 -6.27
C PHE A 95 3.91 -8.04 -7.31
N PRO A 96 4.30 -9.08 -8.07
CA PRO A 96 5.45 -9.00 -8.99
C PRO A 96 5.22 -8.08 -10.20
N LYS A 97 4.00 -7.59 -10.43
CA LYS A 97 3.66 -6.67 -11.52
C LYS A 97 3.29 -5.29 -10.97
N ILE A 98 4.13 -4.29 -11.26
CA ILE A 98 3.96 -2.92 -10.74
C ILE A 98 2.66 -2.26 -11.21
N GLN A 99 2.11 -2.66 -12.37
CA GLN A 99 0.86 -2.11 -12.91
C GLN A 99 -0.38 -2.45 -12.07
N THR A 100 -0.27 -3.43 -11.17
CA THR A 100 -1.37 -3.82 -10.26
C THR A 100 -1.42 -2.99 -8.98
N LEU A 101 -0.49 -2.06 -8.80
CA LEU A 101 -0.43 -1.22 -7.62
C LEU A 101 -1.44 -0.08 -7.71
N SER A 102 -2.15 0.11 -6.61
CA SER A 102 -3.13 1.17 -6.45
C SER A 102 -2.44 2.48 -6.10
N GLY A 103 -2.78 3.55 -6.80
CA GLY A 103 -2.42 4.90 -6.37
C GLY A 103 -3.18 5.36 -5.11
N GLN A 104 -4.25 4.67 -4.72
CA GLN A 104 -5.11 5.04 -3.59
C GLN A 104 -4.68 4.39 -2.27
N LEU A 105 -3.97 3.26 -2.34
CA LEU A 105 -3.53 2.53 -1.15
C LEU A 105 -2.14 3.00 -0.72
N ASN A 106 -1.98 3.21 0.59
CA ASN A 106 -0.69 3.48 1.20
C ASN A 106 -0.01 2.19 1.68
N TRP A 107 1.26 2.31 2.09
CA TRP A 107 2.07 1.18 2.55
C TRP A 107 1.39 0.32 3.63
N SER A 108 0.71 0.94 4.60
CA SER A 108 0.05 0.22 5.68
C SER A 108 -1.11 -0.67 5.21
N HIS A 109 -1.77 -0.34 4.10
CA HIS A 109 -2.75 -1.25 3.49
C HIS A 109 -2.06 -2.49 2.94
N TYR A 110 -0.97 -2.30 2.19
CA TYR A 110 -0.21 -3.42 1.62
C TYR A 110 0.37 -4.33 2.70
N VAL A 111 0.94 -3.77 3.76
CA VAL A 111 1.44 -4.54 4.92
C VAL A 111 0.34 -5.41 5.55
N GLU A 112 -0.90 -4.95 5.57
CA GLU A 112 -2.01 -5.75 6.07
C GLU A 112 -2.42 -6.84 5.07
N ILE A 113 -2.58 -6.48 3.79
CA ILE A 113 -3.01 -7.39 2.73
C ILE A 113 -2.03 -8.56 2.55
N ILE A 114 -0.72 -8.31 2.58
CA ILE A 114 0.31 -9.34 2.37
C ILE A 114 0.36 -10.40 3.47
N LYS A 115 -0.36 -10.22 4.58
CA LYS A 115 -0.49 -11.25 5.63
C LYS A 115 -1.35 -12.42 5.18
N SER A 116 -2.22 -12.24 4.18
CA SER A 116 -2.92 -13.37 3.56
C SER A 116 -1.98 -14.10 2.62
N ASP A 117 -2.05 -15.43 2.61
CA ASP A 117 -1.29 -16.29 1.70
C ASP A 117 -2.04 -16.66 0.43
N GLN A 118 -3.34 -16.38 0.36
CA GLN A 118 -4.15 -16.69 -0.81
C GLN A 118 -4.14 -15.52 -1.80
N GLU A 119 -3.62 -15.75 -3.01
CA GLU A 119 -3.55 -14.73 -4.08
C GLU A 119 -4.93 -14.13 -4.40
N LEU A 120 -5.97 -14.96 -4.40
CA LEU A 120 -7.35 -14.50 -4.62
C LEU A 120 -7.85 -13.56 -3.50
N GLU A 121 -7.47 -13.83 -2.25
CA GLU A 121 -7.83 -13.01 -1.10
C GLU A 121 -7.08 -11.67 -1.14
N ILE A 122 -5.79 -11.70 -1.51
CA ILE A 122 -4.97 -10.50 -1.75
C ILE A 122 -5.61 -9.60 -2.83
N GLY A 123 -5.95 -10.17 -3.99
CA GLY A 123 -6.59 -9.45 -5.08
C GLY A 123 -7.94 -8.87 -4.67
N PHE A 124 -8.76 -9.66 -3.97
CA PHE A 124 -10.06 -9.23 -3.46
C PHE A 124 -9.94 -8.01 -2.53
N TYR A 125 -9.11 -8.10 -1.48
CA TYR A 125 -9.00 -7.01 -0.50
C TYR A 125 -8.36 -5.75 -1.09
N THR A 126 -7.38 -5.90 -1.99
CA THR A 126 -6.80 -4.75 -2.72
C THR A 126 -7.89 -3.97 -3.44
N LYS A 127 -8.72 -4.65 -4.22
CA LYS A 127 -9.77 -4.03 -5.03
C LYS A 127 -10.96 -3.53 -4.23
N GLN A 128 -11.33 -4.21 -3.15
CA GLN A 128 -12.37 -3.70 -2.25
C GLN A 128 -11.92 -2.42 -1.54
N CYS A 129 -10.65 -2.31 -1.15
CA CYS A 129 -10.14 -1.08 -0.57
C CYS A 129 -10.19 0.10 -1.56
N GLU A 130 -9.88 -0.14 -2.84
CA GLU A 130 -10.01 0.88 -3.91
C GLU A 130 -11.47 1.29 -4.13
N LYS A 131 -12.36 0.31 -4.19
CA LYS A 131 -13.77 0.55 -4.52
C LYS A 131 -14.50 1.28 -3.40
N GLU A 132 -14.30 0.84 -2.16
CA GLU A 132 -15.07 1.29 -1.00
C GLU A 132 -14.30 2.31 -0.14
N ASN A 133 -13.10 2.73 -0.57
CA ASN A 133 -12.21 3.66 0.13
C ASN A 133 -11.97 3.28 1.59
N TRP A 134 -11.74 1.99 1.84
CA TRP A 134 -11.51 1.49 3.19
C TRP A 134 -10.21 2.06 3.78
N SER A 135 -10.32 2.59 5.00
CA SER A 135 -9.13 2.86 5.81
C SER A 135 -8.45 1.55 6.22
N VAL A 136 -7.17 1.62 6.62
CA VAL A 136 -6.43 0.47 7.17
C VAL A 136 -7.19 -0.20 8.33
N ARG A 137 -7.89 0.59 9.16
CA ARG A 137 -8.70 0.07 10.27
C ARG A 137 -9.89 -0.74 9.77
N GLU A 138 -10.53 -0.26 8.71
CA GLU A 138 -11.63 -0.95 8.06
C GLU A 138 -11.17 -2.25 7.43
N LEU A 139 -10.10 -2.19 6.63
CA LEU A 139 -9.45 -3.36 6.03
C LEU A 139 -9.16 -4.44 7.08
N LYS A 140 -8.50 -4.07 8.20
CA LYS A 140 -8.22 -4.97 9.32
C LYS A 140 -9.50 -5.63 9.87
N ARG A 141 -10.57 -4.85 10.03
CA ARG A 141 -11.86 -5.38 10.50
C ARG A 141 -12.45 -6.38 9.49
N GLN A 142 -12.40 -6.05 8.21
CA GLN A 142 -12.96 -6.90 7.15
C GLN A 142 -12.18 -8.20 6.96
N MET A 143 -10.85 -8.16 7.03
CA MET A 143 -9.99 -9.34 7.05
C MET A 143 -10.24 -10.21 8.29
N LYS A 144 -10.31 -9.59 9.49
CA LYS A 144 -10.64 -10.32 10.73
C LYS A 144 -12.00 -11.01 10.67
N SER A 145 -12.97 -10.39 10.00
CA SER A 145 -14.30 -10.96 9.81
C SER A 145 -14.39 -12.01 8.68
N MET A 146 -13.28 -12.34 8.01
CA MET A 146 -13.25 -13.31 6.90
C MET A 146 -14.26 -12.96 5.79
N LEU A 147 -14.40 -11.66 5.47
CA LEU A 147 -15.35 -11.20 4.44
C LEU A 147 -15.20 -11.97 3.12
N PHE A 148 -13.96 -12.22 2.67
CA PHE A 148 -13.68 -12.99 1.46
C PHE A 148 -14.35 -14.37 1.44
N HIS A 149 -14.40 -15.06 2.59
CA HIS A 149 -14.97 -16.39 2.70
C HIS A 149 -16.49 -16.41 2.83
N ARG A 150 -17.09 -15.30 3.27
CA ARG A 150 -18.55 -15.19 3.49
C ARG A 150 -19.32 -14.77 2.24
N ILE A 151 -18.64 -14.19 1.26
CA ILE A 151 -19.26 -13.83 0.00
C ILE A 151 -19.47 -15.13 -0.79
N PRO A 152 -20.72 -15.45 -1.21
CA PRO A 152 -20.97 -16.57 -2.12
C PRO A 152 -20.06 -16.42 -3.33
N ILE A 153 -19.61 -17.52 -3.95
CA ILE A 153 -18.79 -17.49 -5.18
C ILE A 153 -19.56 -16.71 -6.25
N SER A 154 -19.40 -15.39 -6.26
CA SER A 154 -20.13 -14.48 -7.11
C SER A 154 -19.39 -14.41 -8.44
N LYS A 155 -20.04 -13.86 -9.46
CA LYS A 155 -19.43 -13.58 -10.77
C LYS A 155 -18.10 -12.81 -10.65
N ASP A 156 -17.87 -12.06 -9.57
CA ASP A 156 -16.59 -11.40 -9.29
C ASP A 156 -15.46 -12.39 -8.97
N LYS A 157 -15.69 -13.47 -8.22
CA LYS A 157 -14.66 -14.49 -7.94
C LYS A 157 -14.16 -15.15 -9.23
N MET A 158 -15.05 -15.30 -10.23
CA MET A 158 -14.68 -15.78 -11.57
C MET A 158 -13.97 -14.73 -12.44
N ARG A 159 -14.26 -13.44 -12.26
CA ARG A 159 -13.54 -12.33 -12.93
C ARG A 159 -12.10 -12.18 -12.42
N TYR A 160 -11.86 -12.46 -11.13
CA TYR A 160 -10.50 -12.62 -10.61
C TYR A 160 -9.82 -13.86 -11.19
N ASN A 161 -10.54 -14.98 -11.32
CA ASN A 161 -9.93 -16.18 -11.91
C ASN A 161 -9.52 -15.97 -13.40
N SER A 162 -10.27 -15.19 -14.18
CA SER A 162 -9.96 -14.97 -15.60
C SER A 162 -8.82 -13.96 -15.86
N ILE A 163 -8.67 -12.90 -15.06
CA ILE A 163 -7.59 -11.90 -15.22
C ILE A 163 -6.22 -12.49 -14.81
N TYR A 164 -6.19 -13.41 -13.84
CA TYR A 164 -4.94 -13.97 -13.32
C TYR A 164 -4.49 -15.22 -14.10
N LEU A 165 -5.41 -15.99 -14.71
CA LEU A 165 -5.07 -17.16 -15.54
C LEU A 165 -4.72 -16.84 -17.00
N THR A 166 -5.13 -15.69 -17.56
CA THR A 166 -4.75 -15.29 -18.93
C THR A 166 -3.40 -14.59 -19.02
N ASN A 167 -2.82 -14.16 -17.91
CA ASN A 167 -1.57 -13.38 -17.85
C ASN A 167 -0.37 -14.15 -17.26
N ASN A 168 -0.48 -15.48 -17.21
CA ASN A 168 0.54 -16.43 -16.75
C ASN A 168 0.97 -17.43 -17.85
N ASN A 169 0.69 -17.12 -19.12
CA ASN A 169 1.30 -17.77 -20.30
C ASN A 169 2.21 -16.78 -21.01
#